data_AF-A0A7X8SJ98-F1
#
_entry.id   AF-A0A7X8SJ98-F1
#
_cell.length_a   1.000
_cell.length_b   1.000
_cell.length_c   1.000
_cell.angle_alpha   90.00
_cell.angle_beta   90.00
_cell.angle_gamma   90.00
#
_symmetry.space_group_name_H-M   'P 1'
#
loop_
_entity.id
_entity.type
_entity.pdbx_description
1 polymer ?
#
loop_
_entity_poly.entity_id
_entity_poly.type
_entity_poly.pdbx_seq_one_letter_code
_entity_poly.pdbx_strand_id
1 'polypeptide(L)'
;MLQDKRDYIKRLIKDLEKMILRFQGLDWVKYREEVATSVEKYLKEIVQIDQEDDAKEMALKVMDLSPKLRYNEIELLVDALIIKGKIENDPKFLESALMILEKLEVVDVMTFSVARHQKIEELKTLLT
;
A
#
# COMPACT_ATOMS: atom_id res chain seq x y z
N MET A 1 19.61 16.90 -5.76
CA MET A 1 18.91 16.66 -4.47
C MET A 1 17.46 16.22 -4.62
N LEU A 2 16.56 17.00 -5.25
CA LEU A 2 15.15 16.59 -5.44
C LEU A 2 14.98 15.41 -6.40
N GLN A 3 15.79 15.38 -7.47
CA GLN A 3 15.79 14.32 -8.46
C GLN A 3 16.33 13.00 -7.88
N ASP A 4 17.40 13.07 -7.10
CA ASP A 4 17.98 11.90 -6.40
C ASP A 4 16.97 11.25 -5.43
N LYS A 5 16.19 12.06 -4.70
CA LYS A 5 15.12 11.55 -3.82
C LYS A 5 13.99 10.87 -4.60
N ARG A 6 13.60 11.43 -5.74
CA ARG A 6 12.55 10.84 -6.60
C ARG A 6 13.02 9.51 -7.19
N ASP A 7 14.26 9.46 -7.67
CA ASP A 7 14.85 8.25 -8.24
C ASP A 7 15.06 7.16 -7.19
N TYR A 8 15.38 7.55 -5.96
CA TYR A 8 15.40 6.67 -4.80
C TYR A 8 14.04 6.04 -4.51
N ILE A 9 12.99 6.86 -4.39
CA ILE A 9 11.61 6.37 -4.17
C ILE A 9 11.17 5.42 -5.28
N LYS A 10 11.44 5.76 -6.54
CA LYS A 10 11.12 4.87 -7.68
C LYS A 10 11.86 3.54 -7.63
N ARG A 11 13.09 3.51 -7.11
CA ARG A 11 13.84 2.27 -6.91
C ARG A 11 13.18 1.41 -5.83
N LEU A 12 12.85 2.01 -4.69
CA LEU A 12 12.16 1.31 -3.60
C LEU A 12 10.79 0.74 -4.04
N ILE A 13 10.03 1.50 -4.84
CA ILE A 13 8.75 1.01 -5.40
C ILE A 13 8.96 -0.21 -6.29
N LYS A 14 9.99 -0.21 -7.15
CA LYS A 14 10.32 -1.39 -7.99
C LYS A 14 10.75 -2.59 -7.16
N ASP A 15 11.44 -2.36 -6.05
CA ASP A 15 11.88 -3.45 -5.17
C ASP A 15 10.69 -4.01 -4.36
N LEU A 16 9.76 -3.16 -3.92
CA LEU A 16 8.48 -3.56 -3.35
C LEU A 16 7.64 -4.37 -4.36
N GLU A 17 7.57 -3.94 -5.62
CA GLU A 17 6.83 -4.66 -6.67
C GLU A 17 7.36 -6.08 -6.87
N LYS A 18 8.69 -6.22 -7.00
CA LYS A 18 9.34 -7.54 -7.08
C LYS A 18 9.08 -8.39 -5.84
N MET A 19 9.07 -7.77 -4.66
CA MET A 19 8.80 -8.45 -3.41
C MET A 19 7.36 -9.00 -3.40
N ILE A 20 6.36 -8.17 -3.69
CA ILE A 20 4.95 -8.59 -3.73
C ILE A 20 4.75 -9.73 -4.73
N LEU A 21 5.35 -9.64 -5.92
CA LEU A 21 5.27 -10.70 -6.95
C LEU A 21 5.88 -12.03 -6.49
N ARG A 22 6.95 -12.02 -5.70
CA ARG A 22 7.56 -13.25 -5.15
C ARG A 22 6.64 -13.97 -4.16
N PHE A 23 5.80 -13.22 -3.45
CA PHE A 23 4.97 -13.76 -2.38
C PHE A 23 3.53 -14.06 -2.79
N GLN A 24 3.12 -13.79 -4.04
CA GLN A 24 1.77 -14.09 -4.57
C GLN A 24 1.44 -15.60 -4.73
N GLY A 25 2.27 -16.51 -4.19
CA GLY A 25 2.03 -17.96 -4.17
C GLY A 25 1.82 -18.53 -2.76
N LEU A 26 1.49 -19.82 -2.67
CA LEU A 26 1.26 -20.64 -1.45
C LEU A 26 2.31 -20.51 -0.33
N ASP A 27 3.40 -19.79 -0.56
CA ASP A 27 4.52 -19.52 0.33
C ASP A 27 4.28 -18.35 1.32
N TRP A 28 3.20 -17.57 1.20
CA TRP A 28 2.97 -16.43 2.10
C TRP A 28 2.99 -16.77 3.59
N VAL A 29 2.38 -17.89 3.97
CA VAL A 29 2.31 -18.34 5.38
C VAL A 29 3.70 -18.67 5.90
N LYS A 30 4.57 -19.20 5.05
CA LYS A 30 5.94 -19.60 5.40
C LYS A 30 6.88 -18.41 5.58
N TYR A 31 6.66 -17.32 4.85
CA TYR A 31 7.51 -16.13 4.87
C TYR A 31 6.86 -14.91 5.53
N ARG A 32 5.79 -15.12 6.31
CA ARG A 32 4.99 -14.06 6.93
C ARG A 32 5.82 -12.99 7.65
N GLU A 33 6.82 -13.40 8.44
CA GLU A 33 7.68 -12.48 9.18
C GLU A 33 8.60 -11.67 8.25
N GLU A 34 9.23 -12.32 7.28
CA GLU A 34 10.10 -11.66 6.30
C GLU A 34 9.31 -10.64 5.47
N VAL A 35 8.09 -10.99 5.08
CA VAL A 35 7.16 -10.10 4.40
C VAL A 35 6.81 -8.91 5.28
N ALA A 36 6.47 -9.13 6.55
CA ALA A 36 6.12 -8.07 7.49
C ALA A 36 7.26 -7.05 7.63
N THR A 37 8.48 -7.53 7.88
CA THR A 37 9.67 -6.68 8.03
C THR A 37 9.96 -5.90 6.75
N SER A 38 9.83 -6.55 5.59
CA SER A 38 10.10 -5.90 4.30
C SER A 38 9.06 -4.83 3.98
N VAL A 39 7.78 -5.12 4.22
CA VAL A 39 6.68 -4.18 4.02
C VAL A 39 6.79 -2.99 4.96
N GLU A 40 7.09 -3.22 6.24
CA GLU A 40 7.33 -2.16 7.21
C GLU A 40 8.46 -1.23 6.76
N LYS A 41 9.58 -1.79 6.30
CA LYS A 41 10.70 -1.02 5.75
C LYS A 41 10.23 -0.12 4.60
N TYR A 42 9.50 -0.66 3.62
CA TYR A 42 9.06 0.12 2.47
C TYR A 42 8.02 1.18 2.83
N LEU A 43 7.05 0.88 3.70
CA LEU A 43 6.08 1.87 4.18
C LEU A 43 6.77 3.01 4.92
N LYS A 44 7.79 2.69 5.75
CA LYS A 44 8.57 3.71 6.46
C LYS A 44 9.46 4.53 5.51
N GLU A 45 10.19 3.90 4.60
CA GLU A 45 11.14 4.60 3.73
C GLU A 45 10.47 5.38 2.59
N ILE A 46 9.36 4.88 2.05
CA ILE A 46 8.65 5.52 0.93
C ILE A 46 7.60 6.51 1.45
N VAL A 47 6.79 6.09 2.41
CA VAL A 47 5.59 6.82 2.86
C VAL A 47 5.80 7.53 4.19
N GLN A 48 6.85 7.17 4.95
CA GLN A 48 7.12 7.73 6.28
C GLN A 48 5.97 7.44 7.25
N ILE A 49 5.38 6.25 7.14
CA ILE A 49 4.40 5.76 8.10
C ILE A 49 5.11 5.35 9.38
N ASP A 50 4.64 5.91 10.49
CA ASP A 50 5.08 5.58 11.84
C ASP A 50 4.02 4.73 12.55
N GLN A 51 4.44 4.02 13.60
CA GLN A 51 3.54 3.13 14.34
C GLN A 51 2.41 3.88 15.04
N GLU A 52 2.59 5.17 15.33
CA GLU A 52 1.63 6.02 16.03
C GLU A 52 0.58 6.65 15.11
N ASP A 53 0.80 6.60 13.79
CA ASP A 53 -0.13 7.17 12.83
C ASP A 53 -1.49 6.47 12.93
N ASP A 54 -2.55 7.26 12.76
CA ASP A 54 -3.91 6.74 12.56
C ASP A 54 -4.18 6.46 11.07
N ALA A 55 -5.32 5.83 10.78
CA ALA A 55 -5.69 5.46 9.41
C ALA A 55 -5.74 6.67 8.45
N LYS A 56 -6.17 7.83 8.95
CA LYS A 56 -6.31 9.06 8.14
C LYS A 56 -4.95 9.67 7.83
N GLU A 57 -4.06 9.72 8.81
CA GLU A 57 -2.70 10.21 8.66
C GLU A 57 -1.93 9.34 7.66
N MET A 58 -2.02 8.01 7.79
CA MET A 58 -1.43 7.08 6.81
C MET A 58 -1.98 7.31 5.39
N ALA A 59 -3.30 7.51 5.25
CA ALA A 59 -3.92 7.75 3.96
C ALA A 59 -3.45 9.07 3.33
N LEU A 60 -3.30 10.12 4.16
CA LEU A 60 -2.73 11.41 3.75
C LEU A 60 -1.30 11.26 3.24
N LYS A 61 -0.44 10.60 4.03
CA LYS A 61 0.97 10.37 3.67
C LYS A 61 1.12 9.61 2.34
N VAL A 62 0.27 8.61 2.07
CA VAL A 62 0.25 7.92 0.76
C VAL A 62 -0.20 8.86 -0.35
N MET A 63 -1.30 9.59 -0.14
CA MET A 63 -1.87 10.46 -1.17
C MET A 63 -0.99 11.67 -1.49
N ASP A 64 -0.13 12.12 -0.58
CA ASP A 64 0.87 13.16 -0.81
C ASP A 64 1.95 12.75 -1.83
N LEU A 65 2.07 11.45 -2.10
CA LEU A 65 2.93 10.92 -3.15
C LEU A 65 2.25 10.90 -4.53
N SER A 66 0.94 11.14 -4.63
CA SER A 66 0.20 11.13 -5.90
C SER A 66 0.73 12.07 -6.99
N PRO A 67 1.33 13.25 -6.72
CA PRO A 67 1.95 14.06 -7.77
C PRO A 67 3.26 13.48 -8.31
N LYS A 68 3.86 12.53 -7.58
CA LYS A 68 5.19 11.96 -7.87
C LYS A 68 5.12 10.56 -8.46
N LEU A 69 4.02 9.85 -8.22
CA LEU A 69 3.79 8.45 -8.53
C LEU A 69 2.59 8.26 -9.46
N ARG A 70 2.59 7.15 -10.18
CA ARG A 70 1.44 6.71 -11.01
C ARG A 70 0.42 5.99 -10.14
N TYR A 71 -0.84 5.90 -10.60
CA TYR A 71 -1.90 5.23 -9.85
C TYR A 71 -1.57 3.77 -9.48
N ASN A 72 -0.98 3.01 -10.39
CA ASN A 72 -0.56 1.63 -10.09
C ASN A 72 0.56 1.56 -9.04
N GLU A 73 1.41 2.58 -8.94
CA GLU A 73 2.45 2.68 -7.90
C GLU A 73 1.83 3.06 -6.56
N ILE A 74 0.77 3.88 -6.54
CA ILE A 74 -0.02 4.13 -5.33
C ILE A 74 -0.76 2.88 -4.90
N GLU A 75 -1.41 2.16 -5.81
CA GLU A 75 -2.09 0.89 -5.52
C GLU A 75 -1.11 -0.16 -4.95
N LEU A 76 0.15 -0.15 -5.37
CA LEU A 76 1.18 -1.02 -4.77
C LEU A 76 1.48 -0.66 -3.31
N LEU A 77 1.50 0.63 -2.97
CA LEU A 77 1.65 1.07 -1.57
C LEU A 77 0.42 0.71 -0.75
N VAL A 78 -0.77 0.77 -1.35
CA VAL A 78 -1.99 0.27 -0.73
C VAL A 78 -1.91 -1.24 -0.48
N ASP A 79 -1.42 -2.02 -1.44
CA ASP A 79 -1.24 -3.47 -1.25
C ASP A 79 -0.30 -3.75 -0.07
N ALA A 80 0.77 -2.97 0.10
CA ALA A 80 1.63 -3.04 1.27
C ALA A 80 0.89 -2.74 2.59
N LEU A 81 -0.03 -1.77 2.61
CA LEU A 81 -0.88 -1.50 3.78
C LEU A 81 -1.82 -2.67 4.08
N ILE A 82 -2.49 -3.23 3.06
CA ILE A 82 -3.39 -4.38 3.21
C ILE A 82 -2.63 -5.57 3.79
N ILE A 83 -1.44 -5.83 3.24
CA ILE A 83 -0.54 -6.89 3.70
C ILE A 83 -0.18 -6.69 5.18
N LYS A 84 0.25 -5.48 5.56
CA LYS A 84 0.63 -5.17 6.94
C LYS A 84 -0.55 -5.36 7.88
N GLY A 85 -1.72 -4.81 7.53
CA GLY A 85 -2.95 -4.97 8.32
C GLY A 85 -3.35 -6.43 8.52
N LYS A 86 -3.26 -7.27 7.46
CA LYS A 86 -3.55 -8.71 7.55
C LYS A 86 -2.53 -9.48 8.40
N ILE A 87 -1.26 -9.11 8.36
CA ILE A 87 -0.21 -9.78 9.16
C ILE A 87 -0.26 -9.34 10.63
N GLU A 88 -0.46 -8.06 10.89
CA GLU A 88 -0.47 -7.55 12.26
C GLU A 88 -1.84 -7.65 12.92
N ASN A 89 -2.88 -7.98 12.13
CA ASN A 89 -4.28 -7.94 12.53
C ASN A 89 -4.65 -6.56 13.11
N ASP A 90 -4.15 -5.51 12.47
CA ASP A 90 -4.35 -4.12 12.86
C ASP A 90 -5.27 -3.41 11.85
N PRO A 91 -6.51 -3.09 12.25
CA PRO A 91 -7.51 -2.50 11.37
C PRO A 91 -7.11 -1.16 10.78
N LYS A 92 -6.26 -0.36 11.43
CA LYS A 92 -5.95 1.00 10.96
C LYS A 92 -5.25 1.01 9.60
N PHE A 93 -4.45 -0.02 9.31
CA PHE A 93 -3.81 -0.17 8.01
C PHE A 93 -4.81 -0.58 6.93
N LEU A 94 -5.80 -1.42 7.27
CA LEU A 94 -6.87 -1.84 6.38
C LEU A 94 -7.84 -0.68 6.09
N GLU A 95 -8.20 0.10 7.12
CA GLU A 95 -9.01 1.31 7.00
C GLU A 95 -8.31 2.35 6.12
N SER A 96 -7.01 2.58 6.34
CA SER A 96 -6.22 3.49 5.51
C SER A 96 -6.20 3.04 4.04
N ALA A 97 -5.98 1.74 3.81
CA ALA A 97 -6.02 1.15 2.48
C ALA A 97 -7.39 1.37 1.80
N LEU A 98 -8.48 1.12 2.52
CA LEU A 98 -9.84 1.33 2.01
C LEU A 98 -10.07 2.80 1.62
N MET A 99 -9.73 3.74 2.50
CA MET A 99 -9.85 5.18 2.23
C MET A 99 -9.11 5.62 0.97
N ILE A 100 -7.89 5.09 0.74
CA ILE A 100 -7.10 5.41 -0.45
C ILE A 100 -7.78 4.84 -1.70
N LEU A 101 -8.21 3.57 -1.69
CA LEU A 101 -8.82 2.93 -2.86
C LEU A 101 -10.14 3.61 -3.26
N GLU A 102 -10.99 3.93 -2.30
CA GLU A 102 -12.24 4.66 -2.56
C GLU A 102 -11.95 6.03 -3.18
N LYS A 103 -10.93 6.74 -2.68
CA LYS A 103 -10.51 8.01 -3.27
C LYS A 103 -9.97 7.84 -4.69
N LEU A 104 -9.20 6.80 -4.96
CA LEU A 104 -8.70 6.49 -6.31
C LEU A 104 -9.83 6.13 -7.27
N GLU A 105 -10.83 5.37 -6.83
CA GLU A 105 -12.00 5.01 -7.65
C GLU A 105 -12.80 6.24 -8.08
N VAL A 106 -12.91 7.26 -7.22
CA VAL A 106 -13.57 8.52 -7.55
C VAL A 106 -12.73 9.39 -8.50
N VAL A 107 -11.40 9.42 -8.33
CA VAL A 107 -10.52 10.34 -9.08
C VAL A 107 -10.09 9.78 -10.44
N ASP A 108 -9.92 8.45 -10.55
CA ASP A 108 -9.56 7.76 -11.78
C ASP A 108 -10.81 7.43 -12.63
N VAL A 109 -11.51 8.48 -13.05
CA VAL A 109 -12.79 8.39 -13.79
C VAL A 109 -12.63 7.69 -15.16
N MET A 110 -11.41 7.64 -15.70
CA MET A 110 -11.13 7.07 -17.02
C MET A 110 -10.75 5.58 -16.99
N THR A 111 -10.46 5.01 -15.81
CA THR A 111 -10.01 3.62 -15.69
C THR A 111 -10.81 2.88 -14.63
N PHE A 112 -11.91 2.25 -15.04
CA PHE A 112 -12.56 1.26 -14.18
C PHE A 112 -11.61 0.08 -13.97
N SER A 113 -11.22 -0.16 -12.72
CA SER A 113 -10.35 -1.26 -12.33
C SER A 113 -11.14 -2.29 -11.53
N VAL A 114 -11.46 -3.42 -12.18
CA VAL A 114 -12.12 -4.57 -11.53
C VAL A 114 -11.33 -5.02 -10.30
N ALA A 115 -9.99 -5.04 -10.39
CA ALA A 115 -9.13 -5.41 -9.29
C ALA A 115 -9.24 -4.43 -8.11
N ARG A 116 -9.35 -3.12 -8.37
CA ARG A 116 -9.56 -2.11 -7.32
C ARG A 116 -10.91 -2.32 -6.63
N HIS A 117 -11.97 -2.51 -7.41
CA HIS A 117 -13.31 -2.74 -6.88
C HIS A 117 -13.37 -4.00 -6.01
N GLN A 118 -12.75 -5.10 -6.44
CA GLN A 118 -12.64 -6.33 -5.64
C GLN A 118 -11.91 -6.10 -4.31
N LYS A 119 -10.81 -5.34 -4.31
CA LYS A 119 -10.07 -5.01 -3.08
C LYS A 119 -10.91 -4.16 -2.12
N ILE A 120 -11.69 -3.20 -2.64
CA ILE A 120 -12.59 -2.37 -1.82
C ILE A 120 -13.63 -3.26 -1.13
N GLU A 121 -14.29 -4.15 -1.87
CA GLU A 121 -15.31 -5.04 -1.32
C GLU A 121 -14.73 -6.05 -0.32
N GLU A 122 -13.53 -6.58 -0.59
CA GLU A 122 -12.80 -7.42 0.36
C GLU A 122 -12.52 -6.66 1.67
N LEU A 123 -12.01 -5.44 1.59
CA LEU A 123 -11.69 -4.64 2.77
C LEU A 123 -12.93 -4.24 3.57
N LYS A 124 -14.03 -3.87 2.91
CA LYS A 124 -15.32 -3.63 3.59
C LYS A 124 -15.77 -4.86 4.38
N THR A 125 -15.61 -6.05 3.80
CA THR A 125 -15.96 -7.32 4.46
C THR A 125 -15.08 -7.59 5.68
N LEU A 126 -13.77 -7.30 5.60
CA LEU A 126 -12.83 -7.52 6.70
C LEU A 126 -12.97 -6.51 7.85
N LEU A 127 -13.53 -5.33 7.57
CA LEU A 127 -13.71 -4.23 8.53
C LEU A 127 -15.13 -4.18 9.13
N THR A 128 -16.02 -5.09 8.74
CA THR A 128 -17.38 -5.24 9.30
C THR A 128 -17.37 -6.26 10.44
#